data_AF-A0A4V5LX40-F1
#
_entry.id   AF-A0A4V5LX40-F1
#
_cell.length_a   1.000
_cell.length_b   1.000
_cell.length_c   1.000
_cell.angle_alpha   90.00
_cell.angle_beta   90.00
_cell.angle_gamma   90.00
#
_symmetry.space_group_name_H-M   'P 1'
#
loop_
_entity.id
_entity.type
_entity.pdbx_description
1 polymer ?
#
loop_
_entity_poly.entity_id
_entity_poly.type
_entity_poly.pdbx_seq_one_letter_code
_entity_poly.pdbx_strand_id
1 'polypeptide(L)'
;MSQGADQDWVMATLEDAAAALEQLIDEVDAGADDLDALLQEKMPAVFAKLNYAWNTRQLGPEALETLDHDALIAWPRDAGL
;
A
#
# COMPACT_ATOMS: atom_id res chain seq x y z
N MET A 1 5.63 11.81 -24.36
CA MET A 1 5.98 11.25 -23.04
C MET A 1 4.71 11.30 -22.22
N SER A 2 4.14 10.15 -21.85
CA SER A 2 2.87 10.10 -21.09
C SER A 2 3.11 10.76 -19.73
N GLN A 3 2.42 11.87 -19.45
CA GLN A 3 2.52 12.60 -18.17
C GLN A 3 1.56 12.04 -17.11
N GLY A 4 1.41 10.72 -17.05
CA GLY A 4 0.41 10.05 -16.24
C GLY A 4 1.00 8.89 -15.46
N ALA A 5 0.28 8.43 -14.44
CA ALA A 5 0.66 7.26 -13.67
C ALA A 5 0.83 6.03 -14.58
N ASP A 6 1.79 5.16 -14.26
CA ASP A 6 1.97 3.87 -14.93
C ASP A 6 0.81 2.94 -14.51
N GLN A 7 -0.09 2.67 -15.45
CA GLN A 7 -1.31 1.91 -15.19
C GLN A 7 -1.04 0.48 -14.73
N ASP A 8 -0.08 -0.21 -15.35
CA ASP A 8 0.21 -1.61 -15.03
C ASP A 8 0.89 -1.70 -13.66
N TRP A 9 1.79 -0.76 -13.37
CA TRP A 9 2.40 -0.65 -12.06
C TRP A 9 1.41 -0.32 -10.94
N VAL A 10 0.54 0.67 -11.18
CA VAL A 10 -0.51 1.03 -10.22
C VAL A 10 -1.45 -0.15 -10.00
N MET A 11 -1.82 -0.88 -11.04
CA MET A 11 -2.65 -2.09 -10.89
C MET A 11 -1.95 -3.13 -10.01
N ALA A 12 -0.70 -3.49 -10.33
CA ALA A 12 0.04 -4.50 -9.57
C ALA A 12 0.21 -4.13 -8.08
N THR A 13 0.48 -2.86 -7.79
CA THR A 13 0.65 -2.38 -6.40
C THR A 13 -0.67 -2.27 -5.64
N LEU A 14 -1.78 -1.96 -6.32
CA LEU A 14 -3.12 -2.00 -5.73
C LEU A 14 -3.59 -3.44 -5.49
N GLU A 15 -3.27 -4.39 -6.37
CA GLU A 15 -3.56 -5.81 -6.17
C GLU A 15 -2.82 -6.36 -4.94
N ASP A 16 -1.57 -5.96 -4.74
CA ASP A 16 -0.81 -6.32 -3.53
C ASP A 16 -1.45 -5.71 -2.25
N ALA A 17 -1.88 -4.45 -2.31
CA ALA A 17 -2.61 -3.83 -1.20
C ALA A 17 -3.95 -4.53 -0.93
N ALA A 18 -4.68 -4.90 -1.98
CA ALA A 18 -5.95 -5.61 -1.89
C ALA A 18 -5.78 -6.99 -1.26
N ALA A 19 -4.76 -7.75 -1.65
CA ALA A 19 -4.46 -9.06 -1.08
C ALA A 19 -4.16 -8.99 0.43
N ALA A 20 -3.44 -7.94 0.87
CA ALA A 20 -3.18 -7.74 2.30
C ALA A 20 -4.47 -7.36 3.07
N LEU A 21 -5.34 -6.57 2.47
CA LEU A 21 -6.63 -6.21 3.07
C LEU A 21 -7.58 -7.42 3.12
N GLU A 22 -7.62 -8.24 2.06
CA GLU A 22 -8.45 -9.46 2.02
C GLU A 22 -8.02 -10.45 3.12
N GLN A 23 -6.71 -10.65 3.32
CA GLN A 23 -6.21 -11.46 4.44
C GLN A 23 -6.66 -10.92 5.79
N LEU A 24 -6.59 -9.61 6.01
CA LEU A 24 -7.08 -9.00 7.24
C LEU A 24 -8.59 -9.18 7.41
N ILE A 25 -9.37 -9.04 6.34
CA ILE A 25 -10.82 -9.27 6.36
C ILE A 25 -11.12 -10.73 6.75
N ASP A 26 -10.41 -11.69 6.18
CA ASP A 26 -10.58 -13.11 6.49
C ASP A 26 -10.27 -13.41 7.97
N GLU A 27 -9.21 -12.81 8.51
CA GLU A 27 -8.84 -12.96 9.94
C GLU A 27 -9.88 -12.33 10.88
N VAL A 28 -10.47 -11.19 10.47
CA VAL A 28 -11.57 -10.56 11.22
C VAL A 28 -12.84 -11.42 11.16
N ASP A 29 -13.20 -11.94 9.99
CA ASP A 29 -14.39 -12.79 9.79
C ASP A 29 -14.26 -14.13 10.53
N ALA A 30 -13.05 -14.68 10.63
CA ALA A 30 -12.74 -15.87 11.40
C ALA A 30 -12.94 -15.69 12.93
N GLY A 31 -13.16 -14.45 13.40
CA GLY A 31 -13.48 -14.14 14.79
C GLY A 31 -12.24 -14.04 15.68
N ALA A 32 -11.41 -13.03 15.44
CA ALA A 32 -10.22 -12.75 16.25
C ALA A 32 -10.57 -12.54 17.75
N ASP A 33 -9.80 -13.20 18.62
CA ASP A 33 -9.96 -13.10 20.09
C ASP A 33 -9.72 -11.67 20.60
N ASP A 34 -8.76 -10.95 19.99
CA ASP A 34 -8.46 -9.56 20.25
C ASP A 34 -8.36 -8.80 18.91
N LEU A 35 -9.45 -8.12 18.56
CA LEU A 35 -9.54 -7.35 17.32
C LEU A 35 -8.56 -6.18 17.30
N ASP A 36 -8.32 -5.51 18.43
CA ASP A 36 -7.43 -4.35 18.46
C ASP A 36 -5.98 -4.78 18.25
N ALA A 37 -5.56 -5.89 18.85
CA ALA A 37 -4.23 -6.47 18.62
C ALA A 37 -4.04 -6.88 17.14
N LEU A 38 -5.05 -7.54 16.55
CA LEU A 38 -5.02 -7.92 15.13
C LEU A 38 -4.85 -6.68 14.23
N LEU A 39 -5.64 -5.63 14.47
CA LEU A 39 -5.58 -4.40 13.67
C LEU A 39 -4.22 -3.68 13.85
N GLN A 40 -3.68 -3.63 15.07
CA GLN A 40 -2.36 -3.06 15.34
C GLN A 40 -1.25 -3.82 14.62
N GLU A 41 -1.38 -5.14 14.47
CA GLU A 41 -0.41 -5.98 13.77
C GLU A 41 -0.50 -5.83 12.25
N LYS A 42 -1.71 -5.91 11.68
CA LYS A 42 -1.91 -6.10 10.23
C LYS A 42 -2.18 -4.83 9.46
N MET A 43 -2.89 -3.87 10.06
CA MET A 43 -3.27 -2.63 9.37
C MET A 43 -2.05 -1.79 8.90
N PRO A 44 -0.92 -1.72 9.64
CA PRO A 44 0.28 -1.05 9.15
C PRO A 44 0.77 -1.57 7.79
N ALA A 45 0.65 -2.86 7.52
CA ALA A 45 1.04 -3.45 6.23
C ALA A 45 0.12 -3.00 5.09
N VAL A 46 -1.19 -2.92 5.35
CA VAL A 46 -2.17 -2.40 4.38
C VAL A 46 -1.87 -0.93 4.06
N PHE A 47 -1.64 -0.10 5.09
CA PHE A 47 -1.25 1.30 4.89
C PHE A 47 0.05 1.43 4.10
N ALA A 48 1.08 0.66 4.46
CA ALA A 48 2.37 0.70 3.76
C ALA A 48 2.21 0.38 2.26
N LYS A 49 1.37 -0.60 1.90
CA LYS A 49 1.12 -0.99 0.50
C LYS A 49 0.30 0.06 -0.26
N LEU A 50 -0.71 0.65 0.36
CA LEU A 50 -1.46 1.76 -0.24
C LEU A 50 -0.57 2.99 -0.46
N ASN A 51 0.27 3.31 0.53
CA ASN A 51 1.26 4.37 0.42
C ASN A 51 2.26 4.09 -0.70
N TYR A 52 2.73 2.85 -0.80
CA TYR A 52 3.62 2.40 -1.88
C TYR A 52 3.01 2.62 -3.26
N ALA A 53 1.77 2.17 -3.47
CA ALA A 53 1.04 2.38 -4.72
C ALA A 53 0.96 3.87 -5.07
N TRP A 54 0.64 4.72 -4.09
CA TRP A 54 0.55 6.16 -4.30
C TRP A 54 1.92 6.82 -4.60
N ASN A 55 2.92 6.58 -3.75
CA ASN A 55 4.22 7.26 -3.82
C ASN A 55 5.00 6.90 -5.08
N THR A 56 4.79 5.69 -5.62
CA THR A 56 5.49 5.19 -6.81
C THR A 56 4.72 5.42 -8.12
N ARG A 57 3.45 5.84 -8.07
CA ARG A 57 2.52 5.88 -9.22
C ARG A 57 3.06 6.57 -10.48
N GLN A 58 3.85 7.63 -10.32
CA GLN A 58 4.37 8.43 -11.44
C GLN A 58 5.68 7.89 -12.01
N LEU A 59 6.47 7.19 -11.18
CA LEU A 59 7.79 6.67 -11.54
C LEU A 59 7.73 5.19 -11.94
N GLY A 60 6.67 4.49 -11.54
CA GLY A 60 6.55 3.06 -11.78
C GLY A 60 7.69 2.28 -11.11
N PRO A 61 8.27 1.27 -11.79
CA PRO A 61 9.40 0.50 -11.27
C PRO A 61 10.64 1.35 -10.92
N GLU A 62 10.87 2.46 -11.63
CA GLU A 62 12.02 3.35 -11.39
C GLU A 62 11.99 3.98 -9.99
N ALA A 63 10.84 3.98 -9.31
CA ALA A 63 10.71 4.44 -7.94
C ALA A 63 11.65 3.69 -6.98
N LEU A 64 11.90 2.41 -7.23
CA LEU A 64 12.75 1.55 -6.39
C LEU A 64 14.23 1.94 -6.43
N GLU A 65 14.66 2.62 -7.49
CA GLU A 65 16.04 3.06 -7.67
C GLU A 65 16.22 4.54 -7.30
N THR A 66 15.12 5.29 -7.25
CA THR A 66 15.14 6.76 -7.13
C THR A 66 14.67 7.27 -5.78
N LEU A 67 13.78 6.54 -5.10
CA LEU A 67 13.25 6.92 -3.80
C LEU A 67 13.95 6.16 -2.68
N ASP A 68 14.11 6.83 -1.53
CA ASP A 68 14.54 6.17 -0.30
C ASP A 68 13.52 5.10 0.12
N HIS A 69 13.99 4.01 0.72
CA HIS A 69 13.14 2.89 1.11
C HIS A 69 11.97 3.31 2.01
N ASP A 70 12.25 4.19 2.99
CA ASP A 70 11.21 4.72 3.88
C ASP A 70 10.21 5.61 3.12
N ALA A 71 10.66 6.32 2.08
CA ALA A 71 9.79 7.19 1.29
C ALA A 71 8.79 6.40 0.44
N LEU A 72 9.11 5.15 0.10
CA LEU A 72 8.19 4.28 -0.63
C LEU A 72 6.90 4.04 0.17
N ILE A 73 7.03 3.76 1.47
CA ILE A 73 5.88 3.38 2.34
C ILE A 73 5.40 4.49 3.27
N ALA A 74 6.08 5.64 3.29
CA ALA A 74 5.71 6.79 4.10
C ALA A 74 4.33 7.32 3.75
N TRP A 75 3.69 7.96 4.73
CA TRP A 75 2.42 8.65 4.50
C TRP A 75 2.52 9.63 3.33
N PRO A 76 1.57 9.60 2.37
CA PRO A 76 1.57 10.47 1.21
C PRO A 76 1.56 11.95 1.60
N ARG A 77 2.58 12.70 1.17
CA ARG A 77 2.68 14.14 1.49
C ARG A 77 1.75 15.01 0.65
N ASP A 78 1.32 14.50 -0.50
CA ASP A 78 0.54 15.21 -1.52
C ASP A 78 -0.89 14.66 -1.68
N ALA A 79 -1.32 13.69 -0.85
CA ALA A 79 -2.66 13.10 -0.96
C ALA A 79 -3.80 14.05 -0.51
N GLY A 80 -3.49 15.24 0.01
CA GLY A 80 -4.49 16.24 0.37
C GLY A 80 -5.39 15.85 1.56
N LEU A 81 -4.91 14.94 2.42
CA LEU A 81 -5.55 14.51 3.67
C LEU A 81 -5.10 15.36 4.86
#